data_AF-A0A199U9E1-F1
#
_entry.id   AF-A0A199U9E1-F1
#
_cell.length_a   1.000
_cell.length_b   1.000
_cell.length_c   1.000
_cell.angle_alpha   90.00
_cell.angle_beta   90.00
_cell.angle_gamma   90.00
#
_symmetry.space_group_name_H-M   'P 1'
#
loop_
_entity.id
_entity.type
_entity.pdbx_description
1 polymer ?
#
loop_
_entity_poly.entity_id
_entity_poly.type
_entity_poly.pdbx_seq_one_letter_code
_entity_poly.pdbx_strand_id
1 'polypeptide(L)'
;MDIVTAFGGSILAFCFQGLLDRLSSVDLMKYVGQGQVLAQLKKWEKMLKRIHAVLEDAEEKQTANRLVGIWLCDLRDLAYDLEDIIDELATEVQRRKLEDEPVRPNNKVHSFFSIMCGGVNLNLNTIKFNAEMVAKIEEIGARLDEIIKQKDELRLAEYSRKRVSHVTERPPSTSLVNEAKVYGREEDKKAMLKLLNAQTSDVEVSVIPIVGMGGLGKTTLAQLVYNDPTLEFDLKAWVSVGEDFDVLTITKTVLLQLGDGGDDKDLDLLQVKLKQKFFQKKFLVVMDDVWTDNYEQWTLFRSPFEAGSNQSRIIITTRS
;
A
#
# COMPACT_ATOMS: atom_id res chain seq x y z
N MET A 1 -1.91 12.38 -30.42
CA MET A 1 -2.38 11.02 -30.07
C MET A 1 -2.04 10.89 -28.60
N ASP A 2 -2.96 11.36 -27.77
CA ASP A 2 -2.66 11.70 -26.38
C ASP A 2 -2.72 10.44 -25.55
N ILE A 3 -1.55 9.98 -25.12
CA ILE A 3 -1.39 8.87 -24.18
C ILE A 3 -1.74 9.43 -22.81
N VAL A 4 -3.03 9.38 -22.45
CA VAL A 4 -3.46 9.60 -21.08
C VAL A 4 -2.97 8.39 -20.27
N THR A 5 -1.89 8.62 -19.54
CA THR A 5 -1.25 7.68 -18.62
C THR A 5 -2.22 7.22 -17.53
N ALA A 6 -2.64 5.95 -17.59
CA ALA A 6 -3.45 5.27 -16.58
C ALA A 6 -2.67 4.92 -15.28
N PHE A 7 -1.76 5.78 -14.84
CA PHE A 7 -0.81 5.51 -13.74
C PHE A 7 -1.07 6.32 -12.45
N GLY A 8 -2.13 7.15 -12.40
CA GLY A 8 -2.36 8.07 -11.28
C GLY A 8 -3.04 7.48 -10.03
N GLY A 9 -3.65 6.30 -10.14
CA GLY A 9 -4.59 5.77 -9.15
C GLY A 9 -3.96 5.27 -7.85
N SER A 10 -3.00 4.33 -7.94
CA SER A 10 -2.33 3.79 -6.75
C SER A 10 -1.55 4.86 -5.96
N ILE A 11 -1.12 5.93 -6.62
CA ILE A 11 -0.52 7.11 -5.97
C ILE A 11 -1.60 7.86 -5.18
N LEU A 12 -2.79 8.07 -5.74
CA LEU A 12 -3.90 8.73 -5.04
C LEU A 12 -4.34 7.95 -3.82
N ALA A 13 -4.52 6.62 -3.90
CA ALA A 13 -4.87 5.82 -2.73
C ALA A 13 -3.85 5.97 -1.60
N PHE A 14 -2.55 5.86 -1.92
CA PHE A 14 -1.48 6.06 -0.97
C PHE A 14 -1.44 7.49 -0.39
N CYS A 15 -1.59 8.52 -1.22
CA CYS A 15 -1.65 9.92 -0.79
C CYS A 15 -2.83 10.14 0.17
N PHE A 16 -4.01 9.61 -0.14
CA PHE A 16 -5.19 9.74 0.72
C PHE A 16 -5.02 9.00 2.05
N GLN A 17 -4.36 7.84 2.06
CA GLN A 17 -4.00 7.17 3.31
C GLN A 17 -3.04 8.02 4.15
N GLY A 18 -2.01 8.60 3.52
CA GLY A 18 -1.10 9.53 4.19
C GLY A 18 -1.81 10.76 4.77
N LEU A 19 -2.74 11.37 4.01
CA LEU A 19 -3.57 12.47 4.49
C LEU A 19 -4.44 12.06 5.68
N LEU A 20 -5.07 10.88 5.63
CA LEU A 20 -5.88 10.34 6.73
C LEU A 20 -5.05 10.14 8.01
N ASP A 21 -3.85 9.57 7.89
CA ASP A 21 -2.97 9.33 9.03
C ASP A 21 -2.51 10.65 9.67
N ARG A 22 -2.15 11.63 8.85
CA ARG A 22 -1.73 12.95 9.30
C ARG A 22 -2.88 13.74 9.94
N LEU A 23 -4.07 13.69 9.35
CA LEU A 23 -5.26 14.36 9.86
C LEU A 23 -5.78 13.72 11.16
N SER A 24 -5.57 12.41 11.33
CA SER A 24 -5.91 11.66 12.55
C SER A 24 -4.84 11.76 13.65
N SER A 25 -3.77 12.54 13.44
CA SER A 25 -2.68 12.70 14.39
C SER A 25 -3.18 13.21 15.75
N VAL A 26 -2.81 12.50 16.81
CA VAL A 26 -3.16 12.85 18.20
C VAL A 26 -2.68 14.25 18.56
N ASP A 27 -1.51 14.66 18.06
CA ASP A 27 -0.96 15.99 18.30
C ASP A 27 -1.82 17.07 17.62
N LEU A 28 -2.22 16.85 16.37
CA LEU A 28 -3.07 17.78 15.64
C LEU A 28 -4.43 17.92 16.35
N MET A 29 -5.05 16.79 16.72
CA MET A 29 -6.34 16.77 17.38
C MET A 29 -6.33 17.36 18.80
N LYS A 30 -5.21 17.26 19.52
CA LYS A 30 -5.03 17.81 20.87
C LYS A 30 -4.89 19.33 20.84
N TYR A 31 -4.09 19.86 19.91
CA TYR A 31 -3.76 21.28 19.87
C TYR A 31 -4.80 22.12 19.15
N VAL A 32 -5.52 21.58 18.16
CA VAL A 32 -6.62 22.29 17.44
C VAL A 32 -7.77 22.71 18.36
N GLY A 33 -7.88 22.12 19.56
CA GLY A 33 -8.82 22.52 20.60
C GLY A 33 -10.28 22.15 20.27
N GLN A 34 -11.18 22.29 21.25
CA GLN A 34 -12.62 22.08 21.00
C GLN A 34 -13.21 23.30 20.27
N GLY A 35 -13.83 23.10 19.09
CA GLY A 35 -14.42 24.18 18.30
C GLY A 35 -14.82 23.78 16.87
N GLN A 36 -15.15 24.78 16.06
CA GLN A 36 -15.63 24.63 14.66
C GLN A 36 -14.59 23.95 13.75
N VAL A 37 -13.31 24.27 13.89
CA VAL A 37 -12.24 23.67 13.06
C VAL A 37 -12.05 22.18 13.34
N LEU A 38 -12.05 21.76 14.61
CA LEU A 38 -12.00 20.33 14.96
C LEU A 38 -13.20 19.57 14.38
N ALA A 39 -14.39 20.17 14.38
CA ALA A 39 -15.57 19.58 13.76
C ALA A 39 -15.41 19.43 12.23
N GLN A 40 -14.82 20.42 11.56
CA GLN A 40 -14.52 20.37 10.13
C GLN A 40 -13.48 19.29 9.81
N LEU A 41 -12.38 19.21 10.56
CA LEU A 41 -11.37 18.17 10.34
C LEU A 41 -11.94 16.77 10.54
N LYS A 42 -12.74 16.54 11.58
CA LYS A 42 -13.47 15.26 11.76
C LYS A 42 -14.44 14.97 10.63
N LYS A 43 -15.04 15.99 10.02
CA LYS A 43 -15.90 15.84 8.84
C LYS A 43 -15.05 15.40 7.65
N TRP A 44 -13.91 16.06 7.40
CA TRP A 44 -12.98 15.69 6.33
C TRP A 44 -12.49 14.25 6.49
N GLU A 45 -12.08 13.84 7.69
CA GLU A 45 -11.66 12.45 7.97
C GLU A 45 -12.68 11.43 7.49
N LYS A 46 -13.97 11.65 7.78
CA LYS A 46 -15.06 10.77 7.36
C LYS A 46 -15.25 10.77 5.85
N MET A 47 -15.12 11.91 5.20
CA MET A 47 -15.29 12.05 3.76
C MET A 47 -14.12 11.41 3.00
N LEU A 48 -12.89 11.66 3.44
CA LEU A 48 -11.68 11.04 2.91
C LEU A 48 -11.75 9.51 3.02
N LYS A 49 -12.25 8.95 4.13
CA LYS A 49 -12.51 7.50 4.26
C LYS A 49 -13.50 6.97 3.21
N ARG A 50 -14.59 7.71 2.95
CA ARG A 50 -15.61 7.33 1.95
C ARG A 50 -15.09 7.43 0.51
N ILE A 51 -14.19 8.36 0.25
CA ILE A 51 -13.50 8.50 -1.05
C ILE A 51 -12.51 7.36 -1.21
N HIS A 52 -11.66 7.12 -0.21
CA HIS A 52 -10.66 6.06 -0.24
C HIS A 52 -11.29 4.69 -0.56
N ALA A 53 -12.45 4.40 0.04
CA ALA A 53 -13.19 3.15 -0.18
C ALA A 53 -13.67 2.91 -1.62
N VAL A 54 -13.65 3.93 -2.50
CA VAL A 54 -14.12 3.83 -3.89
C VAL A 54 -13.05 4.13 -4.93
N LEU A 55 -11.83 4.45 -4.50
CA LEU A 55 -10.74 4.79 -5.41
C LEU A 55 -10.44 3.64 -6.39
N GLU A 56 -10.45 2.40 -5.91
CA GLU A 56 -10.19 1.22 -6.74
C GLU A 56 -11.25 1.03 -7.84
N ASP A 57 -12.54 1.10 -7.51
CA ASP A 57 -13.64 1.02 -8.50
C ASP A 57 -13.61 2.22 -9.47
N ALA A 58 -13.19 3.40 -9.00
CA ALA A 58 -13.01 4.56 -9.87
C ALA A 58 -11.86 4.36 -10.87
N GLU A 59 -10.73 3.81 -10.42
CA GLU A 59 -9.58 3.51 -11.27
C GLU A 59 -9.91 2.53 -12.39
N GLU A 60 -10.63 1.45 -12.07
CA GLU A 60 -11.08 0.49 -13.08
C GLU A 60 -11.97 1.17 -14.13
N LYS A 61 -12.92 1.98 -13.66
CA LYS A 61 -13.91 2.64 -14.52
C LYS A 61 -13.35 3.81 -15.32
N GLN A 62 -12.22 4.42 -14.95
CA GLN A 62 -11.68 5.61 -15.63
C GLN A 62 -11.37 5.34 -17.12
N THR A 63 -11.02 4.11 -17.46
CA THR A 63 -10.69 3.69 -18.83
C THR A 63 -11.91 3.64 -19.75
N ALA A 64 -13.08 3.35 -19.18
CA ALA A 64 -14.34 3.22 -19.91
C ALA A 64 -15.23 4.46 -19.76
N ASN A 65 -15.09 5.23 -18.68
CA ASN A 65 -15.92 6.39 -18.39
C ASN A 65 -15.06 7.65 -18.15
N ARG A 66 -15.10 8.57 -19.12
CA ARG A 66 -14.37 9.84 -19.06
C ARG A 66 -14.75 10.71 -17.86
N LEU A 67 -16.01 10.65 -17.39
CA LEU A 67 -16.46 11.43 -16.24
C LEU A 67 -15.76 10.97 -14.94
N VAL A 68 -15.47 9.67 -14.83
CA VAL A 68 -14.69 9.12 -13.72
C VAL A 68 -13.24 9.59 -13.78
N GLY A 69 -12.67 9.69 -15.00
CA GLY A 69 -11.33 10.27 -15.19
C GLY A 69 -11.23 11.75 -14.79
N ILE A 70 -12.28 12.55 -15.05
CA ILE A 70 -12.36 13.95 -14.59
C ILE A 70 -12.45 13.99 -13.07
N TRP A 71 -13.33 13.18 -12.48
CA TRP A 71 -13.48 13.10 -11.02
C TRP A 71 -12.17 12.72 -10.31
N LEU A 72 -11.38 11.79 -10.86
CA LEU A 72 -10.05 11.45 -10.33
C LEU A 72 -9.03 12.60 -10.45
N CYS A 73 -9.14 13.44 -11.50
CA CYS A 73 -8.29 14.63 -11.64
C CYS A 73 -8.66 15.68 -10.59
N ASP A 74 -9.95 16.00 -10.44
CA ASP A 74 -10.43 16.97 -9.46
C ASP A 74 -10.08 16.52 -8.02
N LEU A 75 -10.15 15.20 -7.79
CA LEU A 75 -9.77 14.59 -6.53
C LEU A 75 -8.27 14.71 -6.23
N ARG A 76 -7.42 14.53 -7.24
CA ARG A 76 -5.96 14.73 -7.12
C ARG A 76 -5.63 16.16 -6.75
N ASP A 77 -6.24 17.11 -7.44
CA ASP A 77 -5.97 18.53 -7.22
C ASP A 77 -6.39 18.91 -5.79
N LEU A 78 -7.53 18.40 -5.32
CA LEU A 78 -7.97 18.55 -3.92
C LEU A 78 -7.02 17.92 -2.90
N ALA A 79 -6.34 16.82 -3.24
CA ALA A 79 -5.39 16.18 -2.33
C ALA A 79 -4.17 17.05 -2.04
N TYR A 80 -3.66 17.76 -3.05
CA TYR A 80 -2.57 18.73 -2.87
C TYR A 80 -3.00 19.88 -1.97
N ASP A 81 -4.20 20.45 -2.20
CA ASP A 81 -4.71 21.54 -1.37
C ASP A 81 -4.93 21.08 0.09
N LEU A 82 -5.37 19.84 0.30
CA LEU A 82 -5.50 19.24 1.63
C LEU A 82 -4.15 19.06 2.32
N GLU A 83 -3.13 18.62 1.59
CA GLU A 83 -1.77 18.48 2.11
C GLU A 83 -1.22 19.82 2.58
N ASP A 84 -1.35 20.87 1.76
CA ASP A 84 -0.91 22.22 2.07
C ASP A 84 -1.56 22.75 3.36
N ILE A 85 -2.87 22.56 3.53
CA ILE A 85 -3.56 22.98 4.77
C ILE A 85 -3.10 22.15 5.97
N ILE A 86 -2.94 20.83 5.82
CA ILE A 86 -2.49 19.98 6.93
C ILE A 86 -1.05 20.35 7.34
N ASP A 87 -0.18 20.71 6.39
CA ASP A 87 1.16 21.24 6.65
C ASP A 87 1.12 22.58 7.41
N GLU A 88 0.28 23.51 6.97
CA GLU A 88 0.08 24.81 7.63
C GLU A 88 -0.41 24.63 9.08
N LEU A 89 -1.37 23.73 9.29
CA LEU A 89 -1.87 23.35 10.62
C LEU A 89 -0.80 22.71 11.49
N ALA A 90 -0.02 21.77 10.93
CA ALA A 90 1.04 21.08 11.67
C ALA A 90 2.14 22.06 12.10
N THR A 91 2.48 23.02 11.23
CA THR A 91 3.46 24.08 11.52
C THR A 91 2.99 24.96 12.67
N GLU A 92 1.72 25.36 12.67
CA GLU A 92 1.14 26.18 13.74
C GLU A 92 1.08 25.41 15.09
N VAL A 93 0.79 24.10 15.05
CA VAL A 93 0.87 23.24 16.23
C VAL A 93 2.30 23.16 16.77
N GLN A 94 3.31 23.00 15.91
CA GLN A 94 4.71 22.98 16.33
C GLN A 94 5.18 24.31 16.91
N ARG A 95 4.80 25.44 16.29
CA ARG A 95 5.11 26.79 16.79
C ARG A 95 4.67 26.95 18.25
N ARG A 96 3.46 26.50 18.57
CA ARG A 96 2.91 26.59 19.94
C ARG A 96 3.54 25.61 20.92
N LYS A 97 3.93 24.40 20.49
CA LYS A 97 4.72 23.49 21.33
C LYS A 97 6.01 24.17 21.84
N LEU A 98 6.63 25.00 21.01
CA LEU A 98 7.82 25.79 21.38
C LEU A 98 7.49 26.98 22.30
N GLU A 99 6.29 27.55 22.21
CA GLU A 99 5.83 28.66 23.08
C GLU A 99 5.35 28.18 24.46
N ASP A 100 4.81 26.97 24.55
CA ASP A 100 4.38 26.32 25.79
C ASP A 100 5.54 25.65 26.56
N GLU A 101 6.75 25.59 25.98
CA GLU A 101 7.93 25.14 26.75
C GLU A 101 8.24 26.14 27.88
N PRO A 102 8.42 25.67 29.13
CA PRO A 102 8.70 26.55 30.25
C PRO A 102 10.05 27.23 30.03
N VAL A 103 10.02 28.54 29.71
CA VAL A 103 11.20 29.40 29.78
C VAL A 103 11.76 29.29 31.20
N ARG A 104 12.96 28.71 31.34
CA ARG A 104 13.70 28.74 32.60
C ARG A 104 13.86 30.22 32.99
N PRO A 105 13.37 30.66 34.16
CA PRO A 105 13.43 32.05 34.51
C PRO A 105 14.89 32.38 34.84
N ASN A 106 15.61 33.00 33.91
CA ASN A 106 16.79 33.75 34.25
C ASN A 106 16.41 35.22 34.47
N ASN A 107 16.96 35.76 35.54
CA ASN A 107 16.51 36.94 36.23
C ASN A 107 16.48 38.23 35.38
N LYS A 108 15.42 39.01 35.65
CA LYS A 108 15.36 40.48 35.77
C LYS A 108 15.17 41.36 34.51
N VAL A 109 14.06 42.11 34.61
CA VAL A 109 13.70 43.44 34.07
C VAL A 109 13.06 43.51 32.68
N HIS A 110 11.72 43.51 32.64
CA HIS A 110 10.84 44.67 32.36
C HIS A 110 9.41 44.12 32.11
N SER A 111 8.54 44.01 33.13
CA SER A 111 7.45 44.96 33.38
C SER A 111 7.09 45.85 32.18
N PHE A 112 5.95 45.61 31.53
CA PHE A 112 4.82 46.55 31.46
C PHE A 112 3.69 45.93 30.62
N PHE A 113 2.80 45.17 31.25
CA PHE A 113 1.33 45.24 31.15
C PHE A 113 0.75 43.98 31.81
N SER A 114 0.63 44.05 33.13
CA SER A 114 -0.37 43.28 33.85
C SER A 114 -1.53 44.22 34.15
N ILE A 115 -2.71 43.64 34.32
CA ILE A 115 -3.91 44.20 34.97
C ILE A 115 -4.80 45.04 34.04
N MET A 116 -5.82 44.39 33.47
CA MET A 116 -7.22 44.80 33.58
C MET A 116 -8.12 43.75 32.90
N CYS A 117 -8.40 42.67 33.65
CA CYS A 117 -9.63 41.87 33.60
C CYS A 117 -9.52 40.88 34.77
N GLY A 118 -10.11 41.25 35.90
CA GLY A 118 -10.32 40.32 37.01
C GLY A 118 -11.36 39.28 36.60
N GLY A 119 -11.12 38.03 36.99
CA GLY A 119 -12.13 36.97 36.96
C GLY A 119 -11.78 35.80 36.05
N VAL A 120 -11.63 34.64 36.72
CA VAL A 120 -11.83 33.28 36.20
C VAL A 120 -10.69 32.71 35.35
N ASN A 121 -10.18 31.57 35.84
CA ASN A 121 -9.43 30.54 35.12
C ASN A 121 -9.83 30.46 33.64
N LEU A 122 -8.98 30.97 32.76
CA LEU A 122 -9.14 30.81 31.32
C LEU A 122 -8.22 29.69 30.86
N ASN A 123 -8.72 28.47 31.01
CA ASN A 123 -8.28 27.34 30.19
C ASN A 123 -8.56 27.71 28.74
N LEU A 124 -7.53 28.06 27.96
CA LEU A 124 -7.67 28.60 26.61
C LEU A 124 -6.68 27.94 25.64
N ASN A 125 -6.69 26.61 25.61
CA ASN A 125 -6.09 25.78 24.56
C ASN A 125 -6.92 25.81 23.27
N THR A 126 -7.28 26.98 22.76
CA THR A 126 -8.00 27.12 21.49
C THR A 126 -7.07 27.81 20.50
N ILE A 127 -6.75 27.13 19.39
CA ILE A 127 -6.07 27.78 18.28
C ILE A 127 -6.96 28.93 17.81
N LYS A 128 -6.44 30.16 17.91
CA LYS A 128 -7.03 31.30 17.18
C LYS A 128 -6.52 31.20 15.76
N PHE A 129 -7.22 30.45 14.93
CA PHE A 129 -7.01 30.49 13.49
C PHE A 129 -7.25 31.92 13.01
N ASN A 130 -6.37 32.45 12.17
CA ASN A 130 -6.66 33.71 11.48
C ASN A 130 -7.89 33.48 10.57
N ALA A 131 -8.62 34.55 10.25
CA ALA A 131 -9.82 34.43 9.42
C ALA A 131 -9.53 33.80 8.04
N GLU A 132 -8.30 33.96 7.56
CA GLU A 132 -7.81 33.38 6.31
C GLU A 132 -7.75 31.85 6.35
N MET A 133 -7.16 31.23 7.38
CA MET A 133 -7.13 29.77 7.52
C MET A 133 -8.53 29.18 7.69
N VAL A 134 -9.41 29.86 8.43
CA VAL A 134 -10.81 29.41 8.57
C VAL A 134 -11.51 29.40 7.21
N ALA A 135 -11.32 30.46 6.40
CA ALA A 135 -11.88 30.52 5.05
C ALA A 135 -11.35 29.40 4.14
N LYS A 136 -10.03 29.13 4.17
CA LYS A 136 -9.43 28.00 3.41
C LYS A 136 -10.02 26.64 3.83
N ILE A 137 -10.21 26.41 5.13
CA ILE A 137 -10.84 25.19 5.65
C ILE A 137 -12.31 25.09 5.22
N GLU A 138 -13.05 26.20 5.18
CA GLU A 138 -14.42 26.17 4.68
C GLU A 138 -14.47 25.89 3.16
N GLU A 139 -13.55 26.45 2.38
CA GLU A 139 -13.43 26.22 0.94
C GLU A 139 -13.10 24.76 0.61
N ILE A 140 -12.08 24.18 1.25
CA ILE A 140 -11.74 22.76 1.06
C ILE A 140 -12.90 21.86 1.51
N GLY A 141 -13.58 22.22 2.61
CA GLY A 141 -14.76 21.50 3.06
C GLY A 141 -15.87 21.45 2.00
N ALA A 142 -16.13 22.56 1.31
CA ALA A 142 -17.11 22.62 0.24
C ALA A 142 -16.70 21.79 -0.99
N ARG A 143 -15.42 21.82 -1.37
CA ARG A 143 -14.89 21.01 -2.48
C ARG A 143 -14.95 19.51 -2.19
N LEU A 144 -14.64 19.11 -0.95
CA LEU A 144 -14.84 17.73 -0.49
C LEU A 144 -16.30 17.28 -0.60
N ASP A 145 -17.26 18.16 -0.25
CA ASP A 145 -18.69 17.84 -0.33
C ASP A 145 -19.12 17.60 -1.78
N GLU A 146 -18.63 18.43 -2.70
CA GLU A 146 -18.91 18.28 -4.13
C GLU A 146 -18.32 16.98 -4.71
N ILE A 147 -17.08 16.64 -4.36
CA ILE A 147 -16.45 15.37 -4.76
C ILE A 147 -17.25 14.15 -4.28
N ILE A 148 -17.73 14.18 -3.03
CA ILE A 148 -18.58 13.12 -2.47
C ILE A 148 -19.91 13.02 -3.21
N LYS A 149 -20.51 14.16 -3.58
CA LYS A 149 -21.76 14.16 -4.34
C LYS A 149 -21.58 13.59 -5.74
N GLN A 150 -20.50 14.00 -6.44
CA GLN A 150 -20.15 13.47 -7.76
C GLN A 150 -19.88 11.97 -7.72
N LYS A 151 -19.23 11.47 -6.66
CA LYS A 151 -19.05 10.03 -6.43
C LYS A 151 -20.39 9.28 -6.52
N ASP A 152 -21.42 9.80 -5.85
CA ASP A 152 -22.74 9.17 -5.81
C ASP A 152 -23.43 9.20 -7.19
N GLU A 153 -23.29 10.30 -7.94
CA GLU A 153 -23.80 10.45 -9.31
C GLU A 153 -23.10 9.50 -10.30
N LEU A 154 -21.81 9.27 -10.11
CA LEU A 154 -20.99 8.32 -10.89
C LEU A 154 -21.24 6.86 -10.51
N ARG A 155 -22.05 6.60 -9.47
CA ARG A 155 -22.35 5.26 -8.94
C ARG A 155 -21.06 4.46 -8.66
N LEU A 156 -20.08 5.13 -8.06
CA LEU A 156 -18.86 4.48 -7.60
C LEU A 156 -19.20 3.64 -6.36
N ALA A 157 -18.84 2.37 -6.40
CA ALA A 157 -19.21 1.41 -5.38
C ALA A 157 -18.03 1.17 -4.42
N GLU A 158 -18.31 1.07 -3.13
CA GLU A 158 -17.33 0.59 -2.17
C GLU A 158 -16.98 -0.86 -2.52
N TYR A 159 -15.69 -1.17 -2.56
CA TYR A 159 -15.20 -2.52 -2.84
C TYR A 159 -15.59 -3.46 -1.69
N SER A 160 -16.82 -3.95 -1.75
CA SER A 160 -17.50 -4.68 -0.68
C SER A 160 -18.35 -5.80 -1.25
N ARG A 161 -17.74 -6.60 -2.13
CA ARG A 161 -18.09 -7.99 -2.45
C ARG A 161 -17.27 -8.46 -3.63
N LYS A 162 -16.79 -9.70 -3.54
CA LYS A 162 -16.44 -10.57 -4.67
C LYS A 162 -17.43 -10.32 -5.82
N ARG A 163 -17.07 -9.44 -6.76
CA ARG A 163 -17.73 -9.45 -8.04
C ARG A 163 -17.13 -10.63 -8.75
N VAL A 164 -17.95 -11.67 -8.94
CA VAL A 164 -17.78 -12.62 -10.03
C VAL A 164 -17.82 -11.76 -11.28
N SER A 165 -16.65 -11.30 -11.69
CA SER A 165 -16.51 -10.28 -12.69
C SER A 165 -16.50 -10.99 -14.04
N HIS A 166 -17.33 -10.53 -14.96
CA HIS A 166 -17.10 -10.75 -16.39
C HIS A 166 -15.88 -9.92 -16.88
N VAL A 167 -14.94 -9.61 -15.98
CA VAL A 167 -13.59 -9.20 -16.36
C VAL A 167 -13.02 -10.43 -17.04
N THR A 168 -12.57 -10.29 -18.28
CA THR A 168 -11.67 -11.26 -18.88
C THR A 168 -10.59 -11.58 -17.86
N GLU A 169 -10.65 -12.76 -17.23
CA GLU A 169 -9.67 -13.22 -16.27
C GLU A 169 -8.30 -12.90 -16.85
N ARG A 170 -7.53 -12.10 -16.11
CA ARG A 170 -6.19 -11.74 -16.57
C ARG A 170 -5.46 -13.07 -16.79
N PRO A 171 -4.92 -13.32 -17.99
CA PRO A 171 -4.27 -14.59 -18.26
C PRO A 171 -3.14 -14.79 -17.25
N PRO A 172 -2.97 -16.02 -16.73
CA PRO A 172 -1.88 -16.34 -15.81
C PRO A 172 -0.54 -15.86 -16.35
N SER A 173 0.31 -15.33 -15.47
CA SER A 173 1.65 -14.95 -15.86
C SER A 173 2.49 -16.19 -16.14
N THR A 174 3.53 -16.02 -16.97
CA THR A 174 4.48 -17.08 -17.30
C THR A 174 5.88 -16.65 -16.89
N SER A 175 6.78 -17.60 -16.75
CA SER A 175 8.19 -17.31 -16.48
C SER A 175 8.93 -16.69 -17.68
N LEU A 176 8.33 -16.64 -18.87
CA LEU A 176 9.01 -16.22 -20.10
C LEU A 176 9.06 -14.69 -20.25
N VAL A 177 10.22 -14.16 -20.63
CA VAL A 177 10.43 -12.74 -20.90
C VAL A 177 11.39 -12.55 -22.07
N ASN A 178 11.17 -11.52 -22.88
CA ASN A 178 12.15 -11.08 -23.87
C ASN A 178 13.11 -10.09 -23.21
N GLU A 179 14.25 -10.60 -22.73
CA GLU A 179 15.24 -9.79 -21.99
C GLU A 179 15.74 -8.59 -22.79
N ALA A 180 15.83 -8.69 -24.11
CA ALA A 180 16.30 -7.60 -24.98
C ALA A 180 15.36 -6.38 -25.01
N LYS A 181 14.13 -6.51 -24.48
CA LYS A 181 13.15 -5.43 -24.36
C LYS A 181 13.01 -4.89 -22.94
N VAL A 182 13.84 -5.35 -22.00
CA VAL A 182 13.84 -4.86 -20.63
C VAL A 182 15.01 -3.92 -20.43
N TYR A 183 14.76 -2.74 -19.85
CA TYR A 183 15.75 -1.68 -19.69
C TYR A 183 15.74 -1.16 -18.25
N GLY A 184 16.92 -0.79 -17.73
CA GLY A 184 17.04 -0.09 -16.46
C GLY A 184 16.77 -0.96 -15.23
N ARG A 185 16.97 -2.28 -15.34
CA ARG A 185 16.76 -3.27 -14.27
C ARG A 185 18.04 -4.01 -13.88
N GLU A 186 19.18 -3.57 -14.38
CA GLU A 186 20.47 -4.23 -14.21
C GLU A 186 20.89 -4.27 -12.74
N GLU A 187 20.76 -3.15 -12.03
CA GLU A 187 21.11 -3.08 -10.60
C GLU A 187 20.11 -3.83 -9.72
N ASP A 188 18.80 -3.73 -10.02
CA ASP A 188 17.76 -4.49 -9.32
C ASP A 188 17.99 -6.01 -9.48
N LYS A 189 18.28 -6.45 -10.71
CA LYS A 189 18.60 -7.86 -11.02
C LYS A 189 19.82 -8.29 -10.21
N LYS A 190 20.90 -7.51 -10.22
CA LYS A 190 22.13 -7.80 -9.49
C LYS A 190 21.91 -7.89 -7.98
N ALA A 191 21.10 -7.00 -7.40
CA ALA A 191 20.72 -7.05 -6.00
C ALA A 191 19.95 -8.33 -5.66
N MET A 192 18.97 -8.70 -6.50
CA MET A 192 18.21 -9.94 -6.35
C MET A 192 19.10 -11.19 -6.44
N LEU A 193 20.01 -11.25 -7.41
CA LEU A 193 20.96 -12.36 -7.55
C LEU A 193 21.85 -12.50 -6.32
N LYS A 194 22.26 -11.38 -5.69
CA LYS A 194 23.01 -11.40 -4.43
C LYS A 194 22.19 -12.02 -3.29
N LEU A 195 20.90 -11.69 -3.18
CA LEU A 195 20.00 -12.28 -2.17
C LEU A 195 19.78 -13.77 -2.40
N LEU A 196 19.64 -14.18 -3.66
CA LEU A 196 19.45 -15.60 -4.01
C LEU A 196 20.71 -16.45 -3.78
N ASN A 197 21.90 -15.88 -3.95
CA ASN A 197 23.17 -16.57 -3.73
C ASN A 197 23.69 -16.51 -2.29
N ALA A 198 23.11 -15.66 -1.43
CA ALA A 198 23.48 -15.63 -0.01
C ALA A 198 23.23 -17.00 0.63
N GLN A 199 24.06 -17.42 1.59
CA GLN A 199 23.75 -18.57 2.44
C GLN A 199 23.09 -18.06 3.72
N THR A 200 21.97 -18.66 4.11
CA THR A 200 21.33 -18.34 5.40
C THR A 200 21.80 -19.32 6.46
N SER A 201 22.17 -18.80 7.64
CA SER A 201 22.44 -19.61 8.82
C SER A 201 21.16 -20.12 9.49
N ASP A 202 20.02 -19.51 9.14
CA ASP A 202 18.72 -19.86 9.70
C ASP A 202 18.19 -21.19 9.15
N VAL A 203 17.47 -21.89 10.02
CA VAL A 203 16.79 -23.16 9.73
C VAL A 203 15.58 -22.93 8.82
N GLU A 204 15.09 -21.69 8.73
CA GLU A 204 13.90 -21.33 7.96
C GLU A 204 14.19 -21.03 6.49
N VAL A 205 13.20 -21.34 5.64
CA VAL A 205 13.22 -21.02 4.21
C VAL A 205 13.18 -19.51 4.01
N SER A 206 14.14 -18.99 3.24
CA SER A 206 14.20 -17.56 2.93
C SER A 206 13.19 -17.18 1.85
N VAL A 207 12.40 -16.16 2.15
CA VAL A 207 11.38 -15.57 1.28
C VAL A 207 11.82 -14.16 0.90
N ILE A 208 11.78 -13.84 -0.39
CA ILE A 208 12.15 -12.55 -0.95
C ILE A 208 10.91 -11.91 -1.58
N PRO A 209 10.27 -10.94 -0.90
CA PRO A 209 9.14 -10.23 -1.47
C PRO A 209 9.61 -9.12 -2.42
N ILE A 210 8.95 -9.03 -3.58
CA ILE A 210 9.01 -7.89 -4.51
C ILE A 210 7.66 -7.20 -4.40
N VAL A 211 7.62 -6.12 -3.63
CA VAL A 211 6.39 -5.37 -3.34
C VAL A 211 6.34 -4.10 -4.16
N GLY A 212 5.16 -3.75 -4.65
CA GLY A 212 4.94 -2.44 -5.27
C GLY A 212 3.66 -2.39 -6.08
N MET A 213 3.30 -1.20 -6.54
CA MET A 213 2.09 -0.95 -7.31
C MET A 213 2.01 -1.78 -8.60
N GLY A 214 0.80 -1.89 -9.16
CA GLY A 214 0.56 -2.50 -10.46
C GLY A 214 1.37 -1.79 -11.56
N GLY A 215 1.81 -2.54 -12.57
CA GLY A 215 2.54 -1.95 -13.72
C GLY A 215 4.01 -1.58 -13.47
N LEU A 216 4.52 -1.68 -12.23
CA LEU A 216 5.93 -1.40 -11.93
C LEU A 216 6.93 -2.44 -12.47
N GLY A 217 6.50 -3.47 -13.19
CA GLY A 217 7.41 -4.49 -13.74
C GLY A 217 7.99 -5.47 -12.72
N LYS A 218 7.31 -5.70 -11.58
CA LYS A 218 7.70 -6.70 -10.56
C LYS A 218 7.84 -8.10 -11.15
N THR A 219 6.80 -8.54 -11.87
CA THR A 219 6.79 -9.81 -12.61
C THR A 219 7.94 -9.88 -13.60
N THR A 220 8.25 -8.77 -14.28
CA THR A 220 9.36 -8.68 -15.25
C THR A 220 10.72 -8.83 -14.57
N LEU A 221 10.93 -8.20 -13.41
CA LEU A 221 12.13 -8.40 -12.61
C LEU A 221 12.24 -9.85 -12.11
N ALA A 222 11.14 -10.43 -11.63
CA ALA A 222 11.10 -11.83 -11.23
C ALA A 222 11.43 -12.78 -12.38
N GLN A 223 10.92 -12.53 -13.60
CA GLN A 223 11.24 -13.30 -14.81
C GLN A 223 12.72 -13.18 -15.19
N LEU A 224 13.29 -11.96 -15.15
CA LEU A 224 14.72 -11.74 -15.45
C LEU A 224 15.62 -12.50 -14.49
N VAL A 225 15.28 -12.49 -13.20
CA VAL A 225 16.05 -13.18 -12.17
C VAL A 225 15.85 -14.68 -12.29
N TYR A 226 14.60 -15.15 -12.46
CA TYR A 226 14.28 -16.56 -12.59
C TYR A 226 15.02 -17.21 -13.76
N ASN A 227 15.15 -16.55 -14.91
CA ASN A 227 15.83 -17.10 -16.09
C ASN A 227 17.34 -16.84 -16.12
N ASP A 228 17.92 -16.21 -15.09
CA ASP A 228 19.33 -15.87 -15.10
C ASP A 228 20.22 -17.14 -15.12
N PRO A 229 21.16 -17.26 -16.07
CA PRO A 229 21.96 -18.47 -16.24
C PRO A 229 23.01 -18.66 -15.13
N THR A 230 23.28 -17.64 -14.32
CA THR A 230 24.23 -17.76 -13.20
C THR A 230 23.62 -18.43 -11.97
N LEU A 231 22.30 -18.62 -11.94
CA LEU A 231 21.59 -19.26 -10.85
C LEU A 231 21.56 -20.78 -11.02
N GLU A 232 22.28 -21.47 -10.13
CA GLU A 232 22.26 -22.93 -10.06
C GLU A 232 21.26 -23.39 -8.99
N PHE A 233 20.11 -23.92 -9.41
CA PHE A 233 19.09 -24.54 -8.54
C PHE A 233 18.75 -25.93 -9.08
N ASP A 234 18.58 -26.90 -8.18
CA ASP A 234 18.18 -28.27 -8.52
C ASP A 234 16.75 -28.32 -9.08
N LEU A 235 15.89 -27.48 -8.52
CA LEU A 235 14.45 -27.46 -8.79
C LEU A 235 13.99 -26.01 -8.96
N LYS A 236 13.18 -25.76 -9.99
CA LYS A 236 12.60 -24.45 -10.24
C LYS A 236 11.12 -24.58 -10.56
N ALA A 237 10.31 -23.71 -9.98
CA ALA A 237 8.88 -23.60 -10.30
C ALA A 237 8.43 -22.14 -10.32
N TRP A 238 7.44 -21.84 -11.16
CA TRP A 238 6.81 -20.54 -11.34
C TRP A 238 5.30 -20.71 -11.26
N VAL A 239 4.64 -20.12 -10.27
CA VAL A 239 3.20 -20.19 -10.12
C VAL A 239 2.61 -18.78 -10.18
N SER A 240 1.73 -18.55 -11.15
CA SER A 240 0.85 -17.37 -11.15
C SER A 240 -0.31 -17.66 -10.22
N VAL A 241 -0.48 -16.87 -9.16
CA VAL A 241 -1.51 -17.11 -8.14
C VAL A 241 -2.80 -16.36 -8.46
N GLY A 242 -2.73 -15.05 -8.65
CA GLY A 242 -3.92 -14.21 -8.84
C GLY A 242 -4.67 -13.91 -7.54
N GLU A 243 -5.97 -13.62 -7.63
CA GLU A 243 -6.78 -13.14 -6.50
C GLU A 243 -7.05 -14.23 -5.44
N ASP A 244 -7.36 -15.46 -5.88
CA ASP A 244 -7.70 -16.55 -4.97
C ASP A 244 -6.45 -17.37 -4.60
N PHE A 245 -5.97 -17.21 -3.36
CA PHE A 245 -4.87 -18.02 -2.82
C PHE A 245 -5.35 -19.43 -2.42
N ASP A 246 -5.49 -20.31 -3.40
CA ASP A 246 -5.84 -21.71 -3.17
C ASP A 246 -4.58 -22.58 -2.98
N VAL A 247 -4.28 -22.89 -1.71
CA VAL A 247 -3.14 -23.73 -1.31
C VAL A 247 -3.10 -25.06 -2.07
N LEU A 248 -4.24 -25.70 -2.30
CA LEU A 248 -4.30 -26.99 -3.00
C LEU A 248 -3.92 -26.83 -4.47
N THR A 249 -4.51 -25.86 -5.16
CA THR A 249 -4.23 -25.59 -6.58
C THR A 249 -2.80 -25.12 -6.80
N ILE A 250 -2.28 -24.26 -5.92
CA ILE A 250 -0.88 -23.80 -5.98
C ILE A 250 0.07 -24.99 -5.75
N THR A 251 -0.16 -25.81 -4.73
CA THR A 251 0.68 -27.00 -4.43
C THR A 251 0.72 -27.96 -5.61
N LYS A 252 -0.42 -28.23 -6.26
CA LYS A 252 -0.48 -29.04 -7.49
C LYS A 252 0.34 -28.44 -8.61
N THR A 253 0.22 -27.14 -8.83
CA THR A 253 0.93 -26.43 -9.90
C THR A 253 2.44 -26.50 -9.69
N VAL A 254 2.92 -26.35 -8.45
CA VAL A 254 4.34 -26.55 -8.13
C VAL A 254 4.76 -27.99 -8.46
N LEU A 255 4.04 -28.99 -7.95
CA LEU A 255 4.36 -30.41 -8.20
C LEU A 255 4.43 -30.76 -9.69
N LEU A 256 3.47 -30.25 -10.48
CA LEU A 256 3.43 -30.42 -11.94
C LEU A 256 4.70 -29.90 -12.61
N GLN A 257 5.20 -28.73 -12.20
CA GLN A 257 6.43 -28.17 -12.76
C GLN A 257 7.69 -28.91 -12.31
N LEU A 258 7.62 -29.62 -11.17
CA LEU A 258 8.68 -30.48 -10.67
C LEU A 258 8.59 -31.92 -11.22
N GLY A 259 7.79 -32.14 -12.27
CA GLY A 259 7.65 -33.41 -12.98
C GLY A 259 6.86 -34.47 -12.20
N ASP A 260 5.95 -34.07 -11.32
CA ASP A 260 4.99 -34.95 -10.66
C ASP A 260 3.57 -34.72 -11.21
N GLY A 261 2.72 -35.74 -11.26
CA GLY A 261 1.39 -35.64 -11.88
C GLY A 261 0.40 -34.73 -11.13
N GLY A 262 0.60 -34.48 -9.83
CA GLY A 262 -0.31 -33.60 -9.06
C GLY A 262 -1.78 -34.07 -9.02
N ASP A 263 -2.03 -35.34 -9.35
CA ASP A 263 -3.37 -35.90 -9.60
C ASP A 263 -4.18 -36.14 -8.31
N ASP A 264 -3.53 -36.10 -7.14
CA ASP A 264 -4.20 -36.29 -5.86
C ASP A 264 -5.17 -35.14 -5.55
N LYS A 265 -6.27 -35.47 -4.88
CA LYS A 265 -7.25 -34.46 -4.41
C LYS A 265 -7.05 -34.07 -2.95
N ASP A 266 -6.16 -34.77 -2.26
CA ASP A 266 -5.89 -34.59 -0.85
C ASP A 266 -4.67 -33.68 -0.66
N LEU A 267 -4.84 -32.62 0.13
CA LEU A 267 -3.78 -31.63 0.36
C LEU A 267 -2.60 -32.22 1.13
N ASP A 268 -2.85 -33.08 2.12
CA ASP A 268 -1.80 -33.69 2.93
C ASP A 268 -0.90 -34.57 2.05
N LEU A 269 -1.49 -35.41 1.20
CA LEU A 269 -0.72 -36.24 0.25
C LEU A 269 0.15 -35.39 -0.69
N LEU A 270 -0.40 -34.29 -1.22
CA LEU A 270 0.34 -33.38 -2.09
C LEU A 270 1.49 -32.70 -1.33
N GLN A 271 1.25 -32.22 -0.10
CA GLN A 271 2.26 -31.55 0.71
C GLN A 271 3.36 -32.51 1.17
N VAL A 272 3.04 -33.76 1.52
CA VAL A 272 4.02 -34.79 1.84
C VAL A 272 4.89 -35.10 0.62
N LYS A 273 4.30 -35.23 -0.58
CA LYS A 273 5.05 -35.40 -1.83
C LYS A 273 5.96 -34.22 -2.12
N LEU A 274 5.45 -32.99 -1.98
CA LEU A 274 6.23 -31.78 -2.22
C LEU A 274 7.40 -31.67 -1.25
N LYS A 275 7.17 -31.98 0.03
CA LYS A 275 8.20 -32.03 1.07
C LYS A 275 9.30 -33.05 0.70
N GLN A 276 8.93 -34.24 0.23
CA GLN A 276 9.88 -35.26 -0.20
C GLN A 276 10.70 -34.81 -1.43
N LYS A 277 10.07 -34.14 -2.39
CA LYS A 277 10.76 -33.57 -3.56
C LYS A 277 11.77 -32.49 -3.17
N PHE A 278 11.43 -31.66 -2.19
CA PHE A 278 12.30 -30.59 -1.70
C PHE A 278 13.37 -31.05 -0.71
N PHE A 279 13.25 -32.25 -0.14
CA PHE A 279 14.16 -32.74 0.88
C PHE A 279 15.62 -32.65 0.45
N GLN A 280 16.40 -31.83 1.15
CA GLN A 280 17.83 -31.57 0.90
C GLN A 280 18.15 -31.04 -0.51
N LYS A 281 17.17 -30.52 -1.24
CA LYS A 281 17.35 -29.90 -2.56
C LYS A 281 17.43 -28.39 -2.43
N LYS A 282 18.23 -27.78 -3.31
CA LYS A 282 18.27 -26.34 -3.54
C LYS A 282 17.22 -25.97 -4.57
N PHE A 283 16.12 -25.34 -4.14
CA PHE A 283 15.01 -24.97 -5.03
C PHE A 283 14.80 -23.46 -5.12
N LEU A 284 14.22 -23.02 -6.24
CA LEU A 284 13.70 -21.67 -6.43
C LEU A 284 12.23 -21.75 -6.85
N VAL A 285 11.33 -21.25 -6.01
CA VAL A 285 9.91 -21.15 -6.36
C VAL A 285 9.50 -19.68 -6.45
N VAL A 286 8.93 -19.28 -7.57
CA VAL A 286 8.35 -17.95 -7.76
C VAL A 286 6.84 -18.03 -7.66
N MET A 287 6.26 -17.20 -6.81
CA MET A 287 4.82 -16.98 -6.68
C MET A 287 4.50 -15.57 -7.16
N ASP A 288 3.91 -15.47 -8.33
CA ASP A 288 3.64 -14.19 -8.97
C ASP A 288 2.20 -13.73 -8.74
N ASP A 289 2.06 -12.42 -8.44
CA ASP A 289 0.81 -11.71 -8.20
C ASP A 289 -0.02 -12.34 -7.07
N VAL A 290 0.57 -12.39 -5.86
CA VAL A 290 -0.08 -12.89 -4.64
C VAL A 290 -0.87 -11.77 -3.97
N TRP A 291 -2.12 -12.05 -3.58
CA TRP A 291 -3.07 -11.08 -2.97
C TRP A 291 -3.61 -11.52 -1.60
N THR A 292 -2.97 -12.47 -0.91
CA THR A 292 -3.52 -13.03 0.34
C THR A 292 -3.08 -12.27 1.59
N ASP A 293 -4.07 -11.86 2.40
CA ASP A 293 -3.85 -11.41 3.79
C ASP A 293 -3.98 -12.57 4.79
N ASN A 294 -4.28 -13.79 4.32
CA ASN A 294 -4.54 -14.93 5.17
C ASN A 294 -3.23 -15.64 5.58
N TYR A 295 -2.71 -15.23 6.74
CA TYR A 295 -1.50 -15.80 7.33
C TYR A 295 -1.56 -17.33 7.56
N GLU A 296 -2.74 -17.88 7.88
CA GLU A 296 -2.90 -19.33 8.09
C GLU A 296 -2.70 -20.11 6.80
N GLN A 297 -3.27 -19.63 5.69
CA GLN A 297 -3.09 -20.25 4.37
C GLN A 297 -1.63 -20.19 3.91
N TRP A 298 -0.96 -19.05 4.14
CA TRP A 298 0.46 -18.91 3.85
C TRP A 298 1.31 -19.90 4.66
N THR A 299 1.06 -20.00 5.96
CA THR A 299 1.78 -20.93 6.85
C THR A 299 1.56 -22.38 6.43
N LEU A 300 0.32 -22.74 6.08
CA LEU A 300 -0.02 -24.05 5.56
C LEU A 300 0.71 -24.37 4.26
N PHE A 301 0.73 -23.43 3.30
CA PHE A 301 1.44 -23.61 2.04
C PHE A 301 2.95 -23.72 2.22
N ARG A 302 3.54 -22.96 3.14
CA ARG A 302 4.99 -22.88 3.37
C ARG A 302 5.57 -24.14 4.03
N SER A 303 4.78 -24.87 4.81
CA SER A 303 5.24 -26.04 5.60
C SER A 303 6.13 -27.06 4.83
N PRO A 304 5.80 -27.50 3.60
CA PRO A 304 6.64 -28.45 2.85
C PRO A 304 8.02 -27.91 2.46
N PHE A 305 8.16 -26.59 2.35
CA PHE A 305 9.39 -25.95 1.89
C PHE A 305 10.51 -26.03 2.93
N GLU A 306 10.17 -26.21 4.21
CA GLU A 306 11.11 -26.31 5.32
C GLU A 306 12.03 -27.54 5.24
N ALA A 307 11.69 -28.53 4.41
CA ALA A 307 12.57 -29.66 4.12
C ALA A 307 13.72 -29.32 3.15
N GLY A 308 13.69 -28.11 2.56
CA GLY A 308 14.70 -27.61 1.63
C GLY A 308 16.08 -27.42 2.23
N SER A 309 17.09 -27.29 1.36
CA SER A 309 18.40 -26.80 1.77
C SER A 309 18.35 -25.32 2.20
N ASN A 310 19.31 -24.87 3.01
CA ASN A 310 19.44 -23.45 3.41
C ASN A 310 19.67 -22.48 2.22
N GLN A 311 19.98 -23.02 1.04
CA GLN A 311 20.15 -22.24 -0.19
C GLN A 311 18.85 -22.11 -1.00
N SER A 312 17.75 -22.70 -0.52
CA SER A 312 16.45 -22.66 -1.18
C SER A 312 15.74 -21.33 -0.96
N ARG A 313 15.06 -20.83 -1.99
CA ARG A 313 14.48 -19.48 -2.02
C ARG A 313 13.07 -19.50 -2.55
N ILE A 314 12.21 -18.67 -1.95
CA ILE A 314 10.89 -18.34 -2.49
C ILE A 314 10.89 -16.86 -2.87
N ILE A 315 10.47 -16.54 -4.09
CA ILE A 315 10.22 -15.16 -4.52
C ILE A 315 8.71 -14.95 -4.56
N ILE A 316 8.23 -13.87 -3.95
CA ILE A 316 6.82 -13.48 -4.02
C ILE A 316 6.74 -12.12 -4.71
N THR A 317 5.84 -11.95 -5.68
CA THR A 317 5.47 -10.61 -6.15
C THR A 317 4.07 -10.26 -5.63
N THR A 318 3.93 -9.06 -5.07
CA THR A 318 2.68 -8.61 -4.45
C THR A 318 2.53 -7.09 -4.57
N ARG A 319 1.31 -6.59 -4.39
CA ARG A 319 1.01 -5.16 -4.32
C ARG A 319 1.00 -4.61 -2.89
N SER A 320 0.89 -5.49 -1.90
CA SER A 320 0.85 -5.20 -0.46
C SER A 320 1.64 -6.25 0.32
#